data_AF-A0A964VL16-F1
#
_entry.id   AF-A0A964VL16-F1
#
_cell.length_a   1.000
_cell.length_b   1.000
_cell.length_c   1.000
_cell.angle_alpha   90.00
_cell.angle_beta   90.00
_cell.angle_gamma   90.00
#
_symmetry.space_group_name_H-M   'P 1'
#
loop_
_entity.id
_entity.type
_entity.pdbx_description
1 polymer ?
#
loop_
_entity_poly.entity_id
_entity_poly.type
_entity_poly.pdbx_seq_one_letter_code
_entity_poly.pdbx_strand_id
1 'polypeptide(L)'
;MTKLSNTLRTLKTIPRLATLSVGVLLLTACSLNAAEDRRAKVLNDRVEVQASGNWIYNDLVQGFAEAAKTRKPMLVVFRCVP
;
A
#
# COMPACT_ATOMS: atom_id res chain seq x y z
N MET A 1 16.16 -43.15 31.55
CA MET A 1 16.32 -42.62 30.17
C MET A 1 15.00 -42.73 29.38
N THR A 2 13.91 -42.12 29.86
CA THR A 2 12.56 -42.31 29.27
C THR A 2 11.80 -41.01 29.01
N LYS A 3 12.26 -39.86 29.53
CA LYS A 3 11.62 -38.56 29.29
C LYS A 3 11.95 -37.94 27.93
N LEU A 4 13.11 -38.25 27.34
CA LEU A 4 13.55 -37.61 26.08
C LEU A 4 12.80 -38.13 24.83
N SER A 5 12.19 -39.32 24.89
CA SER A 5 11.50 -39.93 23.73
C SER A 5 10.03 -39.50 23.56
N ASN A 6 9.44 -38.86 24.58
CA ASN A 6 8.05 -38.40 24.52
C ASN A 6 7.93 -36.96 23.99
N THR A 7 8.98 -36.15 24.16
CA THR A 7 9.07 -34.79 23.60
C THR A 7 9.24 -34.80 22.08
N LEU A 8 9.86 -35.84 21.52
CA LEU A 8 10.01 -36.00 20.06
C LEU A 8 8.76 -36.59 19.38
N ARG A 9 7.83 -37.17 20.15
CA ARG A 9 6.55 -37.70 19.63
C ARG A 9 5.46 -36.64 19.51
N THR A 10 5.53 -35.59 20.34
CA THR A 10 4.58 -34.47 20.32
C THR A 10 4.79 -33.54 19.13
N LEU A 11 5.99 -33.52 18.53
CA LEU A 11 6.27 -32.71 17.33
C LEU A 11 5.60 -33.26 16.04
N LYS A 12 5.16 -34.52 16.02
CA LYS A 12 4.69 -35.21 14.80
C LYS A 12 3.17 -35.27 14.63
N THR A 13 2.40 -34.78 15.59
CA THR A 13 0.93 -34.75 15.54
C THR A 13 0.43 -33.34 15.76
N ILE A 14 0.84 -32.42 14.88
CA ILE A 14 0.05 -31.21 14.67
C ILE A 14 -1.24 -31.70 14.00
N PRO A 15 -2.42 -31.56 14.65
CA PRO A 15 -3.65 -32.03 14.05
C PRO A 15 -3.86 -31.23 12.76
N ARG A 16 -4.17 -31.91 11.65
CA ARG A 16 -4.41 -31.27 10.33
C ARG A 16 -5.42 -30.12 10.42
N LEU A 17 -6.34 -30.18 11.38
CA LEU A 17 -7.26 -29.09 11.73
C LEU A 17 -6.53 -27.82 12.23
N ALA A 18 -5.51 -27.93 13.09
CA ALA A 18 -4.77 -26.76 13.57
C ALA A 18 -3.99 -26.07 12.44
N THR A 19 -3.44 -26.84 11.49
CA THR A 19 -2.79 -26.27 10.30
C THR A 19 -3.80 -25.55 9.40
N LEU A 20 -5.02 -26.09 9.27
CA LEU A 20 -6.10 -25.46 8.50
C LEU A 20 -6.57 -24.15 9.15
N SER A 21 -6.74 -24.13 10.47
CA SER A 21 -7.18 -22.96 11.22
C SER A 21 -6.19 -21.80 11.14
N VAL A 22 -4.89 -22.08 11.18
CA VAL A 22 -3.84 -21.05 11.00
C VAL A 22 -3.85 -20.51 9.58
N GLY A 23 -4.05 -21.36 8.58
CA GLY A 23 -4.21 -20.94 7.18
C GLY A 23 -5.40 -20.00 7.00
N VAL A 24 -6.57 -20.35 7.53
CA VAL A 24 -7.77 -19.51 7.46
C VAL A 24 -7.57 -18.16 8.16
N LEU A 25 -6.93 -18.15 9.33
CA LEU A 25 -6.65 -16.92 10.08
C LEU A 25 -5.73 -15.96 9.30
N LEU A 26 -4.70 -16.49 8.64
CA LEU A 26 -3.79 -15.73 7.79
C LEU A 26 -4.51 -15.16 6.56
N LEU A 27 -5.45 -15.90 5.96
CA LEU A 27 -6.25 -15.41 4.83
C LEU A 27 -7.20 -14.27 5.24
N THR A 28 -7.82 -14.34 6.42
CA THR A 28 -8.71 -13.28 6.91
C THR A 28 -7.99 -11.98 7.28
N ALA A 29 -6.71 -12.02 7.64
CA ALA A 29 -5.94 -10.83 8.01
C ALA A 29 -5.66 -9.89 6.83
N CYS A 30 -5.69 -10.39 5.58
CA CYS A 30 -5.39 -9.58 4.39
C CYS A 30 -6.58 -8.74 3.88
N SER A 31 -7.79 -8.88 4.43
CA SER A 31 -9.01 -8.34 3.81
C SER A 31 -9.57 -7.07 4.47
N LEU A 32 -8.90 -6.50 5.47
CA LEU A 32 -9.41 -5.34 6.21
C LEU A 32 -8.86 -4.01 5.64
N ASN A 33 -9.16 -3.71 4.38
CA ASN A 33 -8.93 -2.38 3.82
C ASN A 33 -10.17 -1.52 4.05
N ALA A 34 -10.14 -0.70 5.10
CA ALA A 34 -11.13 0.36 5.26
C ALA A 34 -10.97 1.38 4.12
N ALA A 35 -12.08 1.90 3.61
CA ALA A 35 -12.03 2.97 2.62
C ALA A 35 -11.32 4.18 3.22
N GLU A 36 -10.28 4.66 2.55
CA GLU A 36 -9.52 5.82 2.98
C GLU A 36 -10.40 7.07 2.99
N ASP A 37 -10.23 7.92 4.00
CA ASP A 37 -10.89 9.22 4.06
C ASP A 37 -10.48 10.10 2.87
N ARG A 38 -11.43 10.89 2.36
CA ARG A 38 -11.19 11.75 1.20
C ARG A 38 -10.02 12.70 1.40
N ARG A 39 -9.82 13.25 2.61
CA ARG A 39 -8.71 14.15 2.90
C ARG A 39 -7.37 13.43 2.81
N ALA A 40 -7.31 12.20 3.32
CA ALA A 40 -6.10 11.39 3.30
C ALA A 40 -5.72 11.05 1.84
N LYS A 41 -6.69 10.67 1.00
CA LYS A 41 -6.47 10.50 -0.45
C LYS A 41 -5.87 11.73 -1.12
N VAL A 42 -6.44 12.92 -0.88
CA VAL A 42 -5.93 14.18 -1.47
C VAL A 42 -4.50 14.48 -1.04
N LEU A 43 -4.16 14.23 0.23
CA LEU A 43 -2.82 14.47 0.77
C LEU A 43 -1.81 13.47 0.20
N ASN A 44 -2.18 12.19 0.13
CA ASN A 44 -1.33 11.15 -0.42
C ASN A 44 -1.09 11.38 -1.92
N ASP A 45 -2.12 11.73 -2.69
CA ASP A 45 -1.99 12.11 -4.10
C ASP A 45 -0.99 13.26 -4.29
N ARG A 46 -1.04 14.28 -3.42
CA ARG A 46 -0.09 15.40 -3.48
C ARG A 46 1.34 14.91 -3.26
N VAL A 47 1.57 14.06 -2.25
CA VAL A 47 2.89 13.53 -1.92
C VAL A 47 3.45 12.72 -3.10
N GLU A 48 2.66 11.80 -3.65
CA GLU A 48 3.07 10.94 -4.76
C GLU A 48 3.39 11.75 -6.04
N VAL A 49 2.51 12.70 -6.39
CA VAL A 49 2.68 13.54 -7.58
C VAL A 49 3.95 14.37 -7.47
N GLN A 50 4.20 14.98 -6.32
CA GLN A 50 5.41 15.78 -6.09
C GLN A 50 6.68 14.93 -6.07
N ALA A 51 6.61 13.70 -5.52
CA ALA A 51 7.76 12.79 -5.45
C ALA A 51 8.27 12.36 -6.83
N SER A 52 7.39 12.28 -7.84
CA SER A 52 7.78 11.89 -9.20
C SER A 52 8.63 12.93 -9.94
N GLY A 53 8.72 14.18 -9.44
CA GLY A 53 9.56 15.25 -9.98
C GLY A 53 9.12 15.86 -11.32
N ASN A 54 8.12 15.29 -11.99
CA ASN A 54 7.66 15.77 -13.30
C ASN A 54 6.40 16.65 -13.23
N TRP A 55 5.81 16.81 -12.04
CA TRP A 55 4.55 17.52 -11.87
C TRP A 55 4.70 18.76 -10.99
N ILE A 56 4.03 19.82 -11.41
CA ILE A 56 3.87 21.05 -10.65
C ILE A 56 2.47 21.02 -10.03
N TYR A 57 2.39 20.87 -8.71
CA TYR A 57 1.11 20.65 -8.02
C TYR A 57 0.45 21.97 -7.63
N ASN A 58 -0.71 22.25 -8.20
CA ASN A 58 -1.53 23.43 -7.87
C ASN A 58 -0.80 24.78 -8.02
N ASP A 59 0.14 24.89 -8.96
CA ASP A 59 0.83 26.13 -9.30
C ASP A 59 0.91 26.31 -10.82
N LEU A 60 -0.12 26.96 -11.39
CA LEU A 60 -0.17 27.20 -12.83
C LEU A 60 0.89 28.19 -13.30
N VAL A 61 1.27 29.17 -12.46
CA VAL A 61 2.26 30.19 -12.82
C VAL A 61 3.62 29.55 -13.03
N GLN A 62 4.04 28.68 -12.10
CA GLN A 62 5.25 27.89 -12.24
C GLN A 62 5.17 26.95 -13.45
N GLY A 63 4.01 26.34 -13.70
CA GLY A 63 3.76 25.51 -14.89
C GLY A 63 4.06 26.24 -16.20
N PHE A 64 3.51 27.44 -16.37
CA PHE A 64 3.78 28.27 -17.55
C PHE A 64 5.25 28.64 -17.67
N ALA A 65 5.90 28.99 -16.56
CA ALA A 65 7.33 29.33 -16.55
C ALA A 65 8.21 28.15 -17.03
N GLU A 66 7.96 26.93 -16.53
CA GLU A 66 8.75 25.76 -16.92
C GLU A 66 8.48 25.34 -18.38
N ALA A 67 7.24 25.44 -18.84
CA ALA A 67 6.88 25.18 -20.24
C ALA A 67 7.59 26.15 -21.21
N ALA A 68 7.62 27.45 -20.87
CA ALA A 68 8.33 28.46 -21.64
C ALA A 68 9.85 28.22 -21.65
N LYS A 69 10.44 27.96 -20.48
CA LYS A 69 11.86 27.66 -20.31
C LYS A 69 12.31 26.43 -21.09
N THR A 70 11.53 25.36 -21.07
CA THR A 70 11.85 24.08 -21.73
C THR A 70 11.45 24.04 -23.20
N ARG A 71 10.65 25.01 -23.67
CA ARG A 71 10.03 25.03 -25.01
C ARG A 71 9.22 23.76 -25.29
N LYS A 72 8.49 23.27 -24.29
CA LYS A 72 7.60 22.10 -24.39
C LYS A 72 6.16 22.49 -24.07
N PRO A 73 5.15 21.86 -24.73
CA PRO A 73 3.76 22.07 -24.36
C PRO A 73 3.48 21.55 -22.94
N MET A 74 2.57 22.23 -22.24
CA MET A 74 2.15 21.87 -20.89
C MET A 74 0.84 21.07 -20.92
N LEU A 75 0.79 19.94 -20.20
CA LEU A 75 -0.44 19.19 -19.94
C LEU A 75 -1.00 19.60 -18.58
N VAL A 76 -2.27 20.00 -18.53
CA VAL A 76 -2.98 20.30 -17.28
C VAL A 76 -3.96 19.17 -17.00
N VAL A 77 -3.90 18.60 -15.80
CA VAL A 77 -4.77 17.49 -15.36
C VAL A 77 -5.56 17.91 -14.12
N PHE A 78 -6.87 17.70 -14.15
CA PHE A 78 -7.74 17.82 -12.98
C PHE A 78 -8.09 16.42 -12.48
N ARG A 79 -7.70 16.12 -11.23
CA ARG A 79 -8.06 14.86 -10.58
C ARG A 79 -9.18 15.13 -9.58
N CYS A 80 -10.32 14.49 -9.80
CA CYS A 80 -11.40 14.44 -8.82
C CYS A 80 -11.15 13.27 -7.85
N VAL A 81 -11.19 13.55 -6.54
CA VAL A 81 -11.04 12.53 -5.50
C VAL A 81 -12.42 12.20 -4.92
N PRO A 82 -12.88 10.94 -5.06
CA PRO A 82 -14.17 10.48 -4.55
C PRO A 82 -14.18 10.29 -3.04
#